data_AF-A0AAE1R376-F1
#
_entry.id   AF-A0AAE1R376-F1
#
_cell.length_a   1.000
_cell.length_b   1.000
_cell.length_c   1.000
_cell.angle_alpha   90.00
_cell.angle_beta   90.00
_cell.angle_gamma   90.00
#
_symmetry.space_group_name_H-M   'P 1'
#
loop_
_entity.id
_entity.type
_entity.pdbx_description
1 polymer ?
#
loop_
_entity_poly.entity_id
_entity_poly.type
_entity_poly.pdbx_seq_one_letter_code
_entity_poly.pdbx_strand_id
1 'polypeptide(L)'
;MEGKTSEKTLKYSEGESSFRATTDYDDKTLHVNQSGQISGMEKLKKGSKIVGGGLRQYSIMVCKKVEDKGRITYSEVADEIIAEFMATESNSSVLLNESDEKNIRRRVYDSLNVLMALDIIERDRKEIRWKGLPNSDARDMEETKKRHVELMAKIGKKAAYLKDLEEQLASLQNLKLRNEQLLKSTSGPSQGFSLPFILVQTAPHAMVEVEISEDMQLVHFDFNSVPFSLHDDAYVLKLMRHYELLEGKNVSQTSSIHSSCS
;
A
#
# COMPACT_ATOMS: atom_id res chain seq x y z
N MET A 1 -45.03 37.03 -34.28
CA MET A 1 -45.21 36.08 -33.15
C MET A 1 -43.85 35.86 -32.54
N GLU A 2 -43.66 36.40 -31.35
CA GLU A 2 -42.41 36.40 -30.59
C GLU A 2 -42.22 35.01 -29.95
N GLY A 3 -41.09 34.36 -30.23
CA GLY A 3 -40.65 33.15 -29.54
C GLY A 3 -39.47 33.47 -28.64
N LYS A 4 -39.72 33.64 -27.35
CA LYS A 4 -38.70 33.81 -26.30
C LYS A 4 -38.05 32.45 -26.01
N THR A 5 -36.74 32.34 -26.21
CA THR A 5 -35.96 31.19 -25.76
C THR A 5 -35.20 31.58 -24.49
N SER A 6 -35.61 31.03 -23.35
CA SER A 6 -34.96 31.25 -22.05
C SER A 6 -33.60 30.54 -21.98
N GLU A 7 -32.53 31.31 -21.81
CA GLU A 7 -31.24 30.82 -21.33
C GLU A 7 -31.34 30.48 -19.83
N LYS A 8 -31.02 29.23 -19.47
CA LYS A 8 -30.77 28.83 -18.07
C LYS A 8 -29.27 28.68 -17.88
N THR A 9 -28.67 29.69 -17.24
CA THR A 9 -27.29 29.67 -16.76
C THR A 9 -27.16 28.72 -15.56
N LEU A 10 -26.49 27.58 -15.76
CA LEU A 10 -26.06 26.68 -14.69
C LEU A 10 -24.78 27.24 -14.06
N LYS A 11 -24.89 27.72 -12.81
CA LYS A 11 -23.74 28.12 -11.99
C LYS A 11 -23.11 26.87 -11.37
N TYR A 12 -21.85 26.60 -11.71
CA TYR A 12 -21.01 25.64 -10.98
C TYR A 12 -20.49 26.30 -9.70
N SER A 13 -20.70 25.65 -8.56
CA SER A 13 -20.09 26.01 -7.28
C SER A 13 -18.73 25.33 -7.15
N GLU A 14 -17.67 26.13 -7.03
CA GLU A 14 -16.32 25.67 -6.66
C GLU A 14 -16.36 25.14 -5.22
N GLY A 15 -16.20 23.82 -5.06
CA GLY A 15 -15.93 23.19 -3.77
C GLY A 15 -14.42 23.07 -3.59
N GLU A 16 -13.85 23.94 -2.75
CA GLU A 16 -12.46 23.81 -2.29
C GLU A 16 -12.28 22.50 -1.50
N SER A 17 -11.57 21.53 -2.07
CA SER A 17 -11.12 20.33 -1.35
C SER A 17 -9.72 20.57 -0.81
N SER A 18 -9.65 21.02 0.44
CA SER A 18 -8.41 21.11 1.21
C SER A 18 -7.99 19.72 1.67
N PHE A 19 -7.13 19.05 0.90
CA PHE A 19 -6.44 17.84 1.32
C PHE A 19 -5.14 18.24 2.03
N ARG A 20 -5.21 18.43 3.36
CA ARG A 20 -4.02 18.55 4.20
C ARG A 20 -3.52 17.16 4.60
N ALA A 21 -2.31 16.83 4.16
CA ALA A 21 -1.51 15.76 4.72
C ALA A 21 -1.07 16.14 6.14
N THR A 22 -1.36 15.29 7.11
CA THR A 22 -0.73 15.34 8.43
C THR A 22 -0.14 13.96 8.72
N THR A 23 1.18 13.87 8.55
CA THR A 23 2.01 12.93 9.29
C THR A 23 2.08 13.45 10.72
N ASP A 24 1.52 12.71 11.68
CA ASP A 24 1.92 12.86 13.06
C ASP A 24 1.92 11.47 13.72
N TYR A 25 3.14 11.04 14.05
CA TYR A 25 3.42 9.85 14.83
C TYR A 25 3.56 10.34 16.27
N ASP A 26 2.57 10.05 17.11
CA ASP A 26 2.68 10.29 18.55
C ASP A 26 2.62 8.96 19.31
N ASP A 27 3.79 8.67 19.89
CA ASP A 27 4.04 7.75 20.99
C ASP A 27 3.33 8.24 22.26
N LYS A 28 2.49 7.39 22.87
CA LYS A 28 2.29 7.25 24.33
C LYS A 28 1.13 6.32 24.71
N THR A 29 1.49 5.29 25.47
CA THR A 29 0.80 4.83 26.70
C THR A 29 -0.69 4.44 26.60
N LEU A 30 -0.95 3.14 26.41
CA LEU A 30 -2.25 2.55 26.73
C LEU A 30 -2.28 2.08 28.20
N HIS A 31 -2.84 2.94 29.04
CA HIS A 31 -3.30 2.60 30.38
C HIS A 31 -4.75 2.11 30.30
N VAL A 32 -4.97 0.92 30.85
CA VAL A 32 -6.26 0.23 31.00
C VAL A 32 -7.10 0.92 32.09
N ASN A 33 -8.44 0.99 31.89
CA ASN A 33 -9.48 0.71 32.90
C ASN A 33 -10.91 0.75 32.29
N GLN A 34 -11.60 -0.40 32.26
CA GLN A 34 -12.80 -0.78 33.04
C GLN A 34 -14.10 -0.02 32.68
N SER A 35 -15.21 -0.67 32.32
CA SER A 35 -16.04 -1.43 33.26
C SER A 35 -17.29 -2.03 32.57
N GLY A 36 -17.78 -3.16 33.08
CA GLY A 36 -19.06 -3.75 32.73
C GLY A 36 -19.47 -4.81 33.76
N GLN A 37 -20.31 -4.41 34.72
CA GLN A 37 -20.87 -5.27 35.77
C GLN A 37 -22.06 -6.06 35.25
N ILE A 38 -22.14 -7.36 35.54
CA ILE A 38 -23.42 -8.06 35.79
C ILE A 38 -23.21 -9.04 36.95
N SER A 39 -24.13 -8.95 37.91
CA SER A 39 -24.19 -9.59 39.21
C SER A 39 -24.77 -11.01 39.20
N GLY A 40 -24.25 -11.87 40.09
CA GLY A 40 -25.10 -12.72 40.95
C GLY A 40 -25.24 -14.20 40.59
N MET A 41 -24.36 -15.04 41.14
CA MET A 41 -24.71 -16.35 41.71
C MET A 41 -23.65 -16.71 42.76
N GLU A 42 -24.05 -16.68 44.03
CA GLU A 42 -23.20 -16.97 45.17
C GLU A 42 -22.94 -18.48 45.34
N LYS A 43 -21.82 -18.76 46.01
CA LYS A 43 -21.41 -20.00 46.71
C LYS A 43 -20.79 -21.09 45.85
N LEU A 44 -19.45 -21.02 45.76
CA LEU A 44 -18.54 -22.05 46.32
C LEU A 44 -17.09 -21.63 46.07
N LYS A 45 -16.42 -21.15 47.12
CA LYS A 45 -15.09 -21.62 47.60
C LYS A 45 -14.40 -20.51 48.39
N LYS A 46 -14.48 -20.67 49.70
CA LYS A 46 -13.41 -20.32 50.62
C LYS A 46 -12.12 -20.90 50.04
N GLY A 47 -11.26 -20.05 49.51
CA GLY A 47 -10.01 -20.44 48.87
C GLY A 47 -9.01 -19.32 49.12
N SER A 48 -7.96 -19.68 49.85
CA SER A 48 -6.81 -18.86 50.22
C SER A 48 -6.46 -17.79 49.18
N LYS A 49 -6.11 -16.57 49.62
CA LYS A 49 -5.25 -15.69 48.81
C LYS A 49 -4.05 -16.56 48.42
N ILE A 50 -4.01 -17.05 47.18
CA ILE A 50 -2.95 -17.92 46.70
C ILE A 50 -1.70 -17.04 46.75
N VAL A 51 -0.83 -17.35 47.70
CA VAL A 51 0.49 -16.73 47.80
C VAL A 51 1.16 -16.91 46.44
N GLY A 52 1.58 -15.80 45.83
CA GLY A 52 2.24 -15.78 44.52
C GLY A 52 1.37 -15.66 43.27
N GLY A 53 0.06 -15.48 43.40
CA GLY A 53 -0.82 -15.09 42.29
C GLY A 53 -1.25 -16.23 41.34
N GLY A 54 -1.80 -15.88 40.18
CA GLY A 54 -2.34 -16.83 39.19
C GLY A 54 -1.32 -17.30 38.15
N LEU A 55 -1.69 -18.28 37.30
CA LEU A 55 -0.80 -18.86 36.27
C LEU A 55 -0.14 -17.80 35.36
N ARG A 56 -0.85 -16.71 35.05
CA ARG A 56 -0.31 -15.58 34.27
C ARG A 56 0.95 -14.98 34.91
N GLN A 57 0.96 -14.82 36.24
CA GLN A 57 2.10 -14.26 36.97
C GLN A 57 3.29 -15.21 36.94
N TYR A 58 3.05 -16.50 37.22
CA TYR A 58 4.07 -17.54 37.10
C TYR A 58 4.67 -17.61 35.69
N SER A 59 3.83 -17.54 34.65
CA SER A 59 4.32 -17.53 33.27
C SER A 59 5.22 -16.34 32.95
N ILE A 60 4.89 -15.14 33.47
CA ILE A 60 5.74 -13.96 33.30
C ILE A 60 7.08 -14.14 34.01
N MET A 61 7.06 -14.62 35.25
CA MET A 61 8.28 -14.83 36.05
C MET A 61 9.18 -15.90 35.42
N VAL A 62 8.61 -17.04 35.03
CA VAL A 62 9.34 -18.11 34.33
C VAL A 62 9.92 -17.61 33.02
N CYS A 63 9.16 -16.84 32.23
CA CYS A 63 9.62 -16.29 30.96
C CYS A 63 10.85 -15.37 31.16
N LYS A 64 10.75 -14.38 32.04
CA LYS A 64 11.85 -13.45 32.36
C LYS A 64 13.08 -14.20 32.88
N LYS A 65 12.85 -15.19 33.76
CA LYS A 65 13.96 -15.94 34.37
C LYS A 65 14.75 -16.75 33.34
N VAL A 66 14.06 -17.36 32.38
CA VAL A 66 14.70 -18.11 31.29
C VAL A 66 15.37 -17.15 30.31
N GLU A 67 14.77 -15.98 30.03
CA GLU A 67 15.34 -14.92 29.20
C GLU A 67 16.65 -14.36 29.77
N ASP A 68 16.68 -13.98 31.06
CA ASP A 68 17.84 -13.36 31.71
C ASP A 68 19.06 -14.31 31.77
N LYS A 69 18.82 -15.60 32.02
CA LYS A 69 19.90 -16.59 32.16
C LYS A 69 20.30 -17.23 30.85
N GLY A 70 19.42 -17.23 29.85
CA GLY A 70 19.61 -17.85 28.54
C GLY A 70 19.64 -19.40 28.56
N ARG A 71 20.28 -20.02 29.56
CA ARG A 71 20.26 -21.47 29.81
C ARG A 71 20.05 -21.74 31.29
N ILE A 72 19.05 -22.56 31.62
CA ILE A 72 18.68 -22.87 33.00
C ILE A 72 18.02 -24.25 33.07
N THR A 73 18.00 -24.88 34.24
CA THR A 73 17.26 -26.13 34.46
C THR A 73 15.92 -25.91 35.15
N TYR A 74 15.01 -26.87 35.06
CA TYR A 74 13.70 -26.79 35.75
C TYR A 74 13.84 -26.52 37.25
N SER A 75 14.74 -27.24 37.93
CA SER A 75 14.94 -27.12 39.37
C SER A 75 15.40 -25.71 39.73
N GLU A 76 16.37 -25.18 38.98
CA GLU A 76 16.87 -23.82 39.17
C GLU A 76 15.77 -22.77 38.94
N VAL A 77 14.93 -22.92 37.90
CA VAL A 77 13.80 -22.01 37.67
C VAL A 77 12.82 -22.04 38.84
N ALA A 78 12.48 -23.23 39.33
CA ALA A 78 11.53 -23.38 40.43
C ALA A 78 12.09 -22.79 41.73
N ASP A 79 13.32 -23.15 42.09
CA ASP A 79 13.95 -22.77 43.35
C ASP A 79 14.21 -21.26 43.40
N GLU A 80 14.56 -20.62 42.27
CA GLU A 80 14.72 -19.18 42.21
C GLU A 80 13.40 -18.41 42.32
N ILE A 81 12.32 -18.91 41.71
CA ILE A 81 11.00 -18.28 41.85
C ILE A 81 10.53 -18.40 43.30
N ILE A 82 10.73 -19.54 43.95
CA ILE A 82 10.42 -19.73 45.37
C ILE A 82 11.23 -18.74 46.23
N ALA A 83 12.54 -18.61 45.97
CA ALA A 83 13.39 -17.66 46.69
C ALA A 83 12.98 -16.19 46.49
N GLU A 84 12.54 -15.82 45.27
CA GLU A 84 12.05 -14.48 44.96
C GLU A 84 10.75 -14.15 45.72
N PHE A 85 9.86 -15.13 45.88
CA PHE A 85 8.67 -14.98 46.73
C PHE A 85 9.04 -14.86 48.21
N MET A 86 10.01 -15.63 48.70
CA MET A 86 10.50 -15.51 50.08
C MET A 86 11.14 -14.15 50.38
N ALA A 87 11.89 -13.59 49.43
CA ALA A 87 12.51 -12.28 49.56
C ALA A 87 11.49 -11.13 49.51
N THR A 88 10.38 -11.30 48.76
CA THR A 88 9.32 -10.30 48.68
C THR A 88 8.43 -10.32 49.94
N GLU A 89 8.24 -11.49 50.53
CA GLU A 89 7.42 -11.70 51.73
C GLU A 89 8.17 -11.52 53.05
N SER A 90 9.48 -11.24 53.07
CA SER A 90 10.22 -10.96 54.31
C SER A 90 9.76 -9.69 55.06
N ASN A 91 8.87 -8.89 54.46
CA ASN A 91 8.17 -7.76 55.11
C ASN A 91 6.79 -8.14 55.71
N SER A 92 6.34 -9.40 55.57
CA SER A 92 5.06 -9.90 56.08
C SER A 92 5.25 -11.31 56.64
N SER A 93 5.08 -11.49 57.94
CA SER A 93 5.42 -12.68 58.73
C SER A 93 4.66 -13.99 58.40
N VAL A 94 4.73 -14.47 57.16
CA VAL A 94 4.16 -15.74 56.72
C VAL A 94 5.27 -16.55 56.06
N LEU A 95 5.68 -17.64 56.70
CA LEU A 95 6.57 -18.63 56.11
C LEU A 95 5.80 -19.36 55.00
N LEU A 96 6.39 -19.49 53.81
CA LEU A 96 5.82 -20.31 52.74
C LEU A 96 5.66 -21.73 53.28
N ASN A 97 4.47 -22.29 53.11
CA ASN A 97 4.21 -23.65 53.52
C ASN A 97 4.70 -24.61 52.43
N GLU A 98 4.96 -25.86 52.80
CA GLU A 98 5.30 -26.93 51.86
C GLU A 98 4.25 -27.09 50.73
N SER A 99 3.01 -26.66 50.98
CA SER A 99 1.94 -26.61 49.97
C SER A 99 2.17 -25.57 48.87
N ASP A 100 2.75 -24.43 49.24
CA ASP A 100 2.99 -23.31 48.33
C ASP A 100 4.16 -23.64 47.40
N GLU A 101 5.20 -24.28 47.93
CA GLU A 101 6.32 -24.79 47.13
C GLU A 101 5.85 -25.81 46.07
N LYS A 102 5.00 -26.77 46.46
CA LYS A 102 4.41 -27.75 45.53
C LYS A 102 3.54 -27.07 44.46
N ASN A 103 2.82 -26.02 44.84
CA ASN A 103 2.02 -25.24 43.89
C ASN A 103 2.89 -24.53 42.86
N ILE A 104 3.92 -23.80 43.31
CA ILE A 104 4.87 -23.09 42.45
C ILE A 104 5.52 -24.07 41.48
N ARG A 105 6.06 -25.19 41.97
CA ARG A 105 6.66 -26.25 41.14
C ARG A 105 5.70 -26.74 40.04
N ARG A 106 4.42 -26.95 40.38
CA ARG A 106 3.40 -27.36 39.41
C ARG A 106 3.13 -26.26 38.37
N ARG A 107 3.06 -25.00 38.76
CA ARG A 107 2.83 -23.85 37.87
C ARG A 107 4.00 -23.59 36.93
N VAL A 108 5.23 -23.74 37.40
CA VAL A 108 6.43 -23.64 36.56
C VAL A 108 6.38 -24.64 35.40
N TYR A 109 5.95 -25.88 35.66
CA TYR A 109 5.76 -26.85 34.57
C TYR A 109 4.69 -26.43 33.56
N ASP A 110 3.54 -25.90 34.02
CA ASP A 110 2.50 -25.40 33.11
C ASP A 110 3.04 -24.29 32.21
N SER A 111 3.74 -23.32 32.80
CA SER A 111 4.32 -22.19 32.08
C SER A 111 5.39 -22.64 31.07
N LEU A 112 6.31 -23.51 31.47
CA LEU A 112 7.36 -24.02 30.56
C LEU A 112 6.76 -24.81 29.39
N ASN A 113 5.73 -25.61 29.62
CA ASN A 113 5.09 -26.37 28.54
C ASN A 113 4.42 -25.46 27.50
N VAL A 114 3.77 -24.38 27.96
CA VAL A 114 3.18 -23.38 27.06
C VAL A 114 4.25 -22.61 26.31
N LEU A 115 5.31 -22.15 27.01
CA LEU A 115 6.42 -21.44 26.36
C LEU A 115 7.15 -22.30 25.33
N MET A 116 7.27 -23.60 25.57
CA MET A 116 7.83 -24.56 24.63
C MET A 116 6.90 -24.75 23.42
N ALA A 117 5.58 -24.87 23.64
CA ALA A 117 4.60 -24.98 22.56
C ALA A 117 4.55 -23.72 21.66
N LEU A 118 4.86 -22.55 22.22
CA LEU A 118 5.01 -21.28 21.50
C LEU A 118 6.39 -21.11 20.83
N ASP A 119 7.27 -22.11 20.92
CA ASP A 119 8.66 -22.08 20.42
C ASP A 119 9.52 -20.92 20.99
N ILE A 120 9.14 -20.40 22.15
CA ILE A 120 9.89 -19.33 22.86
C ILE A 120 11.10 -19.90 23.60
N ILE A 121 11.00 -21.16 24.03
CA ILE A 121 12.06 -21.88 24.74
C ILE A 121 12.24 -23.28 24.15
N GLU A 122 13.43 -23.82 24.30
CA GLU A 122 13.78 -25.19 23.90
C GLU A 122 14.18 -26.02 25.11
N ARG A 123 13.77 -27.29 25.16
CA ARG A 123 14.20 -28.21 26.21
C ARG A 123 15.07 -29.31 25.62
N ASP A 124 16.31 -29.37 26.10
CA ASP A 124 17.26 -30.44 25.82
C ASP A 124 17.54 -31.22 27.11
N ARG A 125 16.88 -32.37 27.26
CA ARG A 125 16.92 -33.21 28.46
C ARG A 125 16.55 -32.42 29.74
N LYS A 126 17.56 -31.97 30.49
CA LYS A 126 17.43 -31.20 31.74
C LYS A 126 17.69 -29.70 31.55
N GLU A 127 18.29 -29.30 30.43
CA GLU A 127 18.59 -27.91 30.09
C GLU A 127 17.39 -27.29 29.35
N ILE A 128 17.06 -26.06 29.71
CA ILE A 128 16.06 -25.21 29.06
C ILE A 128 16.82 -24.01 28.49
N ARG A 129 16.67 -23.75 27.19
CA ARG A 129 17.32 -22.64 26.48
C ARG A 129 16.30 -21.62 26.02
N TRP A 130 16.62 -20.34 26.19
CA TRP A 130 15.86 -19.24 25.61
C TRP A 130 16.07 -19.20 24.09
N LYS A 131 14.99 -19.31 23.32
CA LYS A 131 15.02 -19.12 21.86
C LYS A 131 14.66 -17.69 21.45
N GLY A 132 13.94 -16.96 22.30
CA GLY A 132 13.40 -15.64 22.00
C GLY A 132 11.92 -15.71 21.60
N LEU A 133 11.25 -14.56 21.55
CA LEU A 133 9.90 -14.52 20.99
C LEU A 133 9.97 -14.93 19.51
N PRO A 134 8.96 -15.65 18.98
CA PRO A 134 8.95 -16.03 17.57
C PRO A 134 9.23 -14.78 16.72
N ASN A 135 10.18 -14.88 15.78
CA ASN A 135 10.62 -13.79 14.89
C ASN A 135 9.51 -13.33 13.90
N SER A 136 8.33 -13.00 14.43
CA SER A 136 7.25 -12.30 13.73
C SER A 136 7.84 -11.02 13.17
N ASP A 137 8.56 -10.24 13.97
CA ASP A 137 9.10 -8.94 13.56
C ASP A 137 9.97 -9.00 12.29
N ALA A 138 10.87 -9.99 12.15
CA ALA A 138 11.73 -10.08 10.96
C ALA A 138 10.99 -10.56 9.72
N ARG A 139 10.10 -11.56 9.87
CA ARG A 139 9.27 -12.07 8.76
C ARG A 139 8.22 -11.05 8.34
N ASP A 140 7.55 -10.43 9.30
CA ASP A 140 6.55 -9.38 9.11
C ASP A 140 7.19 -8.13 8.51
N MET A 141 8.42 -7.79 8.92
CA MET A 141 9.19 -6.71 8.31
C MET A 141 9.52 -7.00 6.85
N GLU A 142 9.96 -8.22 6.52
CA GLU A 142 10.25 -8.60 5.14
C GLU A 142 8.98 -8.61 4.28
N GLU A 143 7.87 -9.12 4.82
CA GLU A 143 6.58 -9.11 4.15
C GLU A 143 6.08 -7.67 3.92
N THR A 144 6.27 -6.79 4.90
CA THR A 144 5.93 -5.36 4.80
C THR A 144 6.78 -4.66 3.75
N LYS A 145 8.09 -4.94 3.70
CA LYS A 145 8.99 -4.43 2.64
C LYS A 145 8.56 -4.89 1.27
N LYS A 146 8.21 -6.17 1.12
CA LYS A 146 7.70 -6.72 -0.15
C LYS A 146 6.42 -5.99 -0.58
N ARG A 147 5.45 -5.84 0.33
CA ARG A 147 4.21 -5.08 0.06
C ARG A 147 4.50 -3.63 -0.32
N HIS A 148 5.46 -2.98 0.34
CA HIS A 148 5.87 -1.62 0.02
C HIS A 148 6.41 -1.51 -1.41
N VAL A 149 7.32 -2.40 -1.82
CA VAL A 149 7.86 -2.43 -3.19
C VAL A 149 6.75 -2.66 -4.22
N GLU A 150 5.85 -3.61 -3.98
CA GLU A 150 4.70 -3.86 -4.85
C GLU A 150 3.78 -2.65 -4.98
N LEU A 151 3.52 -1.95 -3.86
CA LEU A 151 2.69 -0.75 -3.85
C LEU A 151 3.37 0.41 -4.58
N MET A 152 4.67 0.61 -4.38
CA MET A 152 5.44 1.62 -5.12
C MET A 152 5.42 1.35 -6.62
N ALA A 153 5.58 0.09 -7.05
CA ALA A 153 5.46 -0.27 -8.47
C ALA A 153 4.07 0.02 -9.03
N LYS A 154 3.00 -0.25 -8.26
CA LYS A 154 1.62 0.09 -8.65
C LYS A 154 1.40 1.59 -8.74
N ILE A 155 1.94 2.36 -7.81
CA ILE A 155 1.88 3.84 -7.85
C ILE A 155 2.61 4.37 -9.08
N GLY A 156 3.81 3.86 -9.37
CA GLY A 156 4.56 4.23 -10.57
C GLY A 156 3.79 3.97 -11.86
N LYS A 157 3.15 2.79 -11.99
CA LYS A 157 2.28 2.48 -13.13
C LYS A 157 1.10 3.43 -13.26
N LYS A 158 0.42 3.73 -12.14
CA LYS A 158 -0.72 4.67 -12.13
C LYS A 158 -0.29 6.10 -12.48
N ALA A 159 0.86 6.56 -11.98
CA ALA A 159 1.40 7.87 -12.29
C ALA A 159 1.78 8.00 -13.77
N ALA A 160 2.40 6.98 -14.36
CA ALA A 160 2.69 6.95 -15.79
C ALA A 160 1.42 6.97 -16.65
N TYR A 161 0.41 6.19 -16.26
CA TYR A 161 -0.89 6.17 -16.95
C TYR A 161 -1.63 7.51 -16.83
N LEU A 162 -1.63 8.13 -15.65
CA LEU A 162 -2.22 9.46 -15.45
C LEU A 162 -1.55 10.49 -16.37
N LYS A 163 -0.22 10.50 -16.43
CA LYS A 163 0.53 11.40 -17.31
C LYS A 163 0.18 11.21 -18.78
N ASP A 164 0.02 9.96 -19.22
CA ASP A 164 -0.41 9.66 -20.59
C ASP A 164 -1.82 10.21 -20.88
N LEU A 165 -2.76 10.03 -19.95
CA LEU A 165 -4.11 10.61 -20.06
C LEU A 165 -4.11 12.14 -20.11
N GLU A 166 -3.28 12.80 -19.29
CA GLU A 166 -3.12 14.25 -19.32
C GLU A 166 -2.57 14.73 -20.68
N GLU A 167 -1.58 14.02 -21.22
CA GLU A 167 -1.02 14.30 -22.55
C GLU A 167 -2.07 14.13 -23.66
N GLN A 168 -2.88 13.07 -23.60
CA GLN A 168 -3.98 12.83 -24.55
C GLN A 168 -5.04 13.93 -24.47
N LEU A 169 -5.50 14.27 -23.26
CA LEU A 169 -6.50 15.32 -23.05
C LEU A 169 -6.01 16.67 -23.60
N ALA A 170 -4.78 17.03 -23.29
CA ALA A 170 -4.20 18.28 -23.75
C ALA A 170 -4.02 18.30 -25.28
N SER A 171 -3.75 17.15 -25.90
CA SER A 171 -3.66 17.03 -27.36
C SER A 171 -5.03 17.17 -28.04
N LEU A 172 -6.07 16.57 -27.47
CA LEU A 172 -7.46 16.72 -27.94
C LEU A 172 -7.97 18.16 -27.81
N GLN A 173 -7.69 18.81 -26.69
CA GLN A 173 -8.05 20.22 -26.47
C GLN A 173 -7.36 21.14 -27.48
N ASN A 174 -6.07 20.92 -27.73
CA ASN A 174 -5.32 21.69 -28.74
C ASN A 174 -5.90 21.48 -30.14
N LEU A 175 -6.17 20.23 -30.54
CA LEU A 175 -6.77 19.92 -31.83
C LEU A 175 -8.13 20.60 -31.99
N LYS A 176 -9.00 20.50 -30.97
CA LYS A 176 -10.32 21.15 -30.97
C LYS A 176 -10.18 22.66 -31.15
N LEU A 177 -9.32 23.31 -30.37
CA LEU A 177 -9.11 24.76 -30.43
C LEU A 177 -8.60 25.20 -31.81
N ARG A 178 -7.60 24.50 -32.36
CA ARG A 178 -7.06 24.75 -33.70
C ARG A 178 -8.14 24.62 -34.77
N ASN A 179 -8.97 23.57 -34.70
CA ASN A 179 -10.04 23.35 -35.66
C ASN A 179 -11.15 24.42 -35.55
N GLU A 180 -11.51 24.85 -34.34
CA GLU A 180 -12.45 25.95 -34.13
C GLU A 180 -11.96 27.28 -34.70
N GLN A 181 -10.66 27.56 -34.62
CA GLN A 181 -10.05 28.75 -35.21
C GLN A 181 -10.10 28.71 -36.74
N LEU A 182 -9.75 27.58 -37.35
CA LEU A 182 -9.78 27.39 -38.81
C LEU A 182 -11.20 27.48 -39.38
N LEU A 183 -12.20 27.03 -38.63
CA LEU A 183 -13.60 27.16 -39.03
C LEU A 183 -14.05 28.64 -39.10
N LYS A 184 -13.55 29.47 -38.18
CA LYS A 184 -13.89 30.92 -38.13
C LYS A 184 -13.20 31.72 -39.25
N SER A 185 -12.10 31.24 -39.83
CA SER A 185 -11.28 31.99 -40.79
C SER A 185 -11.67 31.78 -42.28
N THR A 186 -12.88 31.28 -42.59
CA THR A 186 -13.41 31.05 -43.96
C THR A 186 -12.53 30.17 -44.88
N SER A 187 -11.49 29.56 -44.31
CA SER A 187 -10.51 28.66 -44.93
C SER A 187 -10.55 27.30 -44.22
N GLY A 188 -11.77 26.87 -43.88
CA GLY A 188 -11.98 25.56 -43.26
C GLY A 188 -11.45 24.46 -44.20
N PRO A 189 -10.73 23.46 -43.68
CA PRO A 189 -10.32 22.32 -44.50
C PRO A 189 -11.57 21.65 -45.06
N SER A 190 -11.59 21.42 -46.38
CA SER A 190 -12.71 20.80 -47.10
C SER A 190 -12.91 19.32 -46.75
N GLN A 191 -11.96 18.71 -46.05
CA GLN A 191 -11.96 17.29 -45.69
C GLN A 191 -11.13 17.03 -44.43
N GLY A 192 -11.53 16.05 -43.61
CA GLY A 192 -10.81 15.62 -42.42
C GLY A 192 -11.23 14.23 -41.95
N PHE A 193 -10.43 13.64 -41.07
CA PHE A 193 -10.73 12.34 -40.44
C PHE A 193 -11.27 12.56 -39.02
N SER A 194 -12.34 11.85 -38.68
CA SER A 194 -12.89 11.84 -37.31
C SER A 194 -12.15 10.83 -36.43
N LEU A 195 -12.04 11.16 -35.15
CA LEU A 195 -11.62 10.23 -34.11
C LEU A 195 -12.79 9.29 -33.75
N PRO A 196 -12.53 8.02 -33.35
CA PRO A 196 -11.23 7.36 -33.32
C PRO A 196 -10.82 6.78 -34.68
N PHE A 197 -9.53 6.72 -34.95
CA PHE A 197 -8.98 6.05 -36.13
C PHE A 197 -7.66 5.34 -35.81
N ILE A 198 -7.24 4.46 -36.72
CA ILE A 198 -5.93 3.82 -36.70
C ILE A 198 -5.28 4.09 -38.06
N LEU A 199 -4.01 4.48 -38.04
CA LEU A 199 -3.18 4.70 -39.21
C LEU A 199 -2.25 3.51 -39.41
N VAL A 200 -2.30 2.92 -40.60
CA VAL A 200 -1.34 1.92 -41.04
C VAL A 200 -0.36 2.60 -41.98
N GLN A 201 0.93 2.59 -41.63
CA GLN A 201 1.99 3.21 -42.42
C GLN A 201 2.94 2.15 -42.94
N THR A 202 3.31 2.24 -44.21
CA THR A 202 4.30 1.35 -44.85
C THR A 202 5.17 2.16 -45.83
N ALA A 203 6.10 1.51 -46.50
CA ALA A 203 6.98 2.16 -47.47
C ALA A 203 6.17 2.79 -48.63
N PRO A 204 6.59 3.94 -49.18
CA PRO A 204 5.82 4.64 -50.23
C PRO A 204 5.57 3.83 -51.51
N HIS A 205 6.39 2.81 -51.76
CA HIS A 205 6.32 1.93 -52.93
C HIS A 205 5.92 0.49 -52.55
N ALA A 206 5.39 0.28 -51.35
CA ALA A 206 4.86 -1.01 -50.95
C ALA A 206 3.59 -1.33 -51.74
N MET A 207 3.50 -2.55 -52.26
CA MET A 207 2.26 -3.08 -52.83
C MET A 207 1.46 -3.75 -51.72
N VAL A 208 0.31 -3.16 -51.38
CA VAL A 208 -0.59 -3.66 -50.34
C VAL A 208 -1.85 -4.21 -50.99
N GLU A 209 -2.13 -5.49 -50.76
CA GLU A 209 -3.40 -6.10 -51.17
C GLU A 209 -4.40 -5.96 -50.03
N VAL A 210 -5.60 -5.46 -50.34
CA VAL A 210 -6.64 -5.20 -49.35
C VAL A 210 -7.90 -5.94 -49.75
N GLU A 211 -8.34 -6.86 -48.89
CA GLU A 211 -9.60 -7.56 -49.03
C GLU A 211 -10.55 -7.10 -47.93
N ILE A 212 -11.72 -6.61 -48.32
CA ILE A 212 -12.75 -6.16 -47.40
C ILE A 212 -13.92 -7.14 -47.50
N SER A 213 -14.37 -7.66 -46.38
CA SER A 213 -15.55 -8.51 -46.33
C SER A 213 -16.79 -7.76 -46.80
N GLU A 214 -17.77 -8.47 -47.35
CA GLU A 214 -19.02 -7.89 -47.86
C GLU A 214 -19.80 -7.11 -46.77
N ASP A 215 -19.73 -7.56 -45.52
CA ASP A 215 -20.35 -6.91 -44.36
C ASP A 215 -19.52 -5.75 -43.78
N MET A 216 -18.36 -5.46 -44.37
CA MET A 216 -17.41 -4.42 -43.95
C MET A 216 -16.90 -4.56 -42.51
N GLN A 217 -17.03 -5.74 -41.89
CA GLN A 217 -16.57 -5.99 -40.52
C GLN A 217 -15.12 -6.48 -40.46
N LEU A 218 -14.60 -7.04 -41.55
CA LEU A 218 -13.25 -7.58 -41.63
C LEU A 218 -12.51 -6.96 -42.80
N VAL A 219 -11.30 -6.48 -42.50
CA VAL A 219 -10.35 -6.01 -43.51
C VAL A 219 -9.07 -6.80 -43.36
N HIS A 220 -8.66 -7.47 -44.43
CA HIS A 220 -7.39 -8.18 -44.52
C HIS A 220 -6.40 -7.33 -45.32
N PHE A 221 -5.21 -7.12 -44.76
CA PHE A 221 -4.12 -6.43 -45.43
C PHE A 221 -2.97 -7.42 -45.65
N ASP A 222 -2.59 -7.65 -46.91
CA ASP A 222 -1.34 -8.32 -47.24
C ASP A 222 -0.30 -7.29 -47.70
N PHE A 223 0.80 -7.20 -46.97
CA PHE A 223 1.91 -6.29 -47.27
C PHE A 223 3.01 -6.95 -48.10
N ASN A 224 2.83 -8.18 -48.59
CA ASN A 224 3.82 -8.89 -49.41
C ASN A 224 5.21 -8.96 -48.72
N SER A 225 5.22 -9.22 -47.42
CA SER A 225 6.43 -9.20 -46.56
C SER A 225 7.12 -7.82 -46.39
N VAL A 226 6.49 -6.73 -46.84
CA VAL A 226 6.98 -5.36 -46.55
C VAL A 226 6.60 -4.96 -45.12
N PRO A 227 7.54 -4.40 -44.33
CA PRO A 227 7.21 -3.92 -42.99
C PRO A 227 6.15 -2.82 -43.00
N PHE A 228 5.32 -2.81 -41.95
CA PHE A 228 4.37 -1.74 -41.68
C PHE A 228 4.39 -1.36 -40.19
N SER A 229 3.91 -0.17 -39.88
CA SER A 229 3.68 0.32 -38.53
C SER A 229 2.21 0.68 -38.32
N LEU A 230 1.74 0.45 -37.10
CA LEU A 230 0.39 0.79 -36.68
C LEU A 230 0.45 1.93 -35.67
N HIS A 231 -0.33 2.97 -35.90
CA HIS A 231 -0.41 4.13 -35.05
C HIS A 231 -1.86 4.41 -34.71
N ASP A 232 -2.18 4.54 -33.42
CA ASP A 232 -3.48 5.02 -33.00
C ASP A 232 -3.57 6.55 -33.16
N ASP A 233 -4.78 7.06 -33.00
CA ASP A 233 -5.03 8.48 -33.03
C ASP A 233 -4.25 9.26 -31.97
N ALA A 234 -4.14 8.75 -30.74
CA ALA A 234 -3.40 9.37 -29.65
C ALA A 234 -1.92 9.60 -30.01
N TYR A 235 -1.26 8.59 -30.60
CA TYR A 235 0.10 8.73 -31.11
C TYR A 235 0.21 9.81 -32.18
N VAL A 236 -0.72 9.83 -33.13
CA VAL A 236 -0.73 10.83 -34.21
C VAL A 236 -0.92 12.25 -33.65
N LEU A 237 -1.83 12.44 -32.70
CA LEU A 237 -2.06 13.72 -32.05
C LEU A 237 -0.83 14.20 -31.27
N LYS A 238 -0.14 13.29 -30.58
CA LYS A 238 1.13 13.58 -29.91
C LYS A 238 2.17 14.03 -30.92
N LEU A 239 2.29 13.35 -32.07
CA LEU A 239 3.23 13.71 -33.12
C LEU A 239 2.92 15.10 -33.71
N MET A 240 1.65 15.40 -33.99
CA MET A 240 1.22 16.73 -34.47
C MET A 240 1.67 17.85 -33.53
N ARG A 241 1.48 17.68 -32.22
CA ARG A 241 1.93 18.65 -31.21
C ARG A 241 3.45 18.87 -31.23
N HIS A 242 4.25 17.81 -31.43
CA HIS A 242 5.71 17.94 -31.48
C HIS A 242 6.16 18.74 -32.71
N TYR A 243 5.53 18.52 -33.87
CA TYR A 243 5.82 19.29 -35.08
C TYR A 243 5.45 20.78 -34.91
N GLU A 244 4.27 21.08 -34.34
CA GLU A 244 3.87 22.47 -34.04
C GLU A 244 4.88 23.20 -33.14
N LEU A 245 5.43 22.50 -32.13
CA LEU A 245 6.44 23.06 -31.24
C LEU A 245 7.79 23.31 -31.95
N LEU A 246 8.16 22.46 -32.91
CA LEU A 246 9.37 22.62 -33.73
C LEU A 246 9.23 23.77 -34.73
N GLU A 247 8.07 23.95 -35.35
CA GLU A 247 7.79 25.06 -36.25
C GLU A 247 7.79 26.40 -35.51
N GLY A 248 7.19 26.48 -34.31
CA GLY A 248 7.22 27.70 -33.49
C GLY A 248 8.64 28.12 -33.06
N LYS A 249 9.56 27.16 -32.89
CA LYS A 249 10.97 27.44 -32.57
C LYS A 249 11.75 27.93 -33.80
N ASN A 250 11.50 27.37 -34.99
CA ASN A 250 12.17 27.80 -36.21
C ASN A 250 11.76 29.22 -36.63
N VAL A 251 10.47 29.57 -36.54
CA VAL A 251 9.98 30.93 -36.86
C VAL A 251 10.56 31.99 -35.92
N SER A 252 10.82 31.64 -34.65
CA SER A 252 11.46 32.54 -33.68
C SER A 252 12.96 32.79 -33.96
N GLN A 253 13.63 31.86 -34.64
CA GLN A 253 15.05 32.02 -35.02
C GLN A 253 15.21 32.75 -36.35
N THR A 254 14.30 32.59 -37.31
CA THR A 254 14.37 33.29 -38.61
C THR A 254 14.00 34.76 -38.52
N SER A 255 13.12 35.16 -37.59
CA SER A 255 12.79 36.56 -37.32
C SER A 255 13.96 37.34 -36.71
N SER A 256 14.89 36.65 -36.04
CA SER A 256 16.07 37.25 -35.41
C SER A 256 17.17 37.62 -36.43
N ILE A 257 17.22 36.95 -37.58
CA ILE A 257 18.27 37.18 -38.60
C ILE A 257 17.93 38.36 -39.52
N HIS A 258 16.64 38.62 -39.75
CA HIS A 258 16.21 39.72 -40.64
C HIS A 258 16.19 41.10 -39.96
N SER A 259 16.38 41.18 -38.64
CA SER A 259 16.36 42.43 -37.87
C SER A 259 17.74 43.03 -37.62
N SER A 260 18.82 42.45 -38.16
CA SER A 260 20.20 42.94 -37.98
C SER A 260 20.83 43.53 -39.25
N CYS A 261 20.04 43.78 -40.29
CA CYS A 261 20.49 44.54 -41.47
C CYS A 261 19.43 45.58 -41.84
N SER A 262 19.44 46.69 -41.12
CA SER A 262 18.92 48.00 -41.52
C SER A 262 19.71 49.07 -40.78
#